data_AF-A0A507QZ92-F1
#
_entry.id   AF-A0A507QZ92-F1
#
_cell.length_a   1.000
_cell.length_b   1.000
_cell.length_c   1.000
_cell.angle_alpha   90.00
_cell.angle_beta   90.00
_cell.angle_gamma   90.00
#
_symmetry.space_group_name_H-M   'P 1'
#
loop_
_entity.id
_entity.type
_entity.pdbx_description
1 polymer ?
#
loop_
_entity_poly.entity_id
_entity_poly.type
_entity_poly.pdbx_seq_one_letter_code
_entity_poly.pdbx_strand_id
1 'polypeptide(L)'
;MRIQSIPMWTGKGNNYAYLVTDEPTKNSVLIDPANPPEVIPKVEPEVKSGNINLVAILNTHQLTIGNPIIKATGTMLVGMKELHNETFKIGDRLTVTALHTPCHTQDSICFYLEDGEDRAVFTGDTLFIAGCGRFFEGNAKEMNTALNEILAALPDNTKVYPGHEYTKQNVEFCLTVSKSDAIKKLEAFASANRETQGKFTIGDEKLHNVFMRLTDPEIQLATGKTDPVEVLAIHVSSPIDGKRTWSINPFEVRTIPKDSNDIPGGPRTNKSRVLEAGASAIQDFTPVKQICAHLNAYHVYASDLTRCIEANHYCSHITEDVRQCLIYDSTKPNARLIGVEYMISPRLFDTLPPEERKLWHTHEYEVKSGMLIMPTPPGVPDAIWNRAETAEMHDITPLYGKTYHFWQVDRGDPVPLGPPELMISFVSDDTVKVAHPQGVKGLLNDRDERFGVSYEKKAEERREVKPAYKHPDADAPWKEAGVYL
;
A
#
# COMPACT_ATOMS: atom_id res chain seq x y z
N MET A 1 -5.49 -35.02 5.11
CA MET A 1 -5.73 -33.84 4.25
C MET A 1 -4.58 -33.69 3.25
N ARG A 2 -4.81 -33.22 2.02
CA ARG A 2 -3.71 -32.93 1.07
C ARG A 2 -3.47 -31.43 0.98
N ILE A 3 -2.26 -30.98 1.34
CA ILE A 3 -1.84 -29.57 1.24
C ILE A 3 -0.75 -29.47 0.18
N GLN A 4 -0.95 -28.59 -0.80
CA GLN A 4 0.04 -28.23 -1.81
C GLN A 4 0.41 -26.76 -1.66
N SER A 5 1.68 -26.50 -1.37
CA SER A 5 2.24 -25.15 -1.42
C SER A 5 2.49 -24.72 -2.86
N ILE A 6 2.15 -23.48 -3.17
CA ILE A 6 2.39 -22.84 -4.46
C ILE A 6 3.27 -21.62 -4.20
N PRO A 7 4.60 -21.73 -4.37
CA PRO A 7 5.50 -20.59 -4.25
C PRO A 7 5.22 -19.55 -5.34
N MET A 8 5.07 -18.28 -4.97
CA MET A 8 4.83 -17.15 -5.88
C MET A 8 6.07 -16.24 -5.88
N TRP A 9 7.09 -16.66 -6.63
CA TRP A 9 8.48 -16.19 -6.51
C TRP A 9 9.05 -15.59 -7.79
N THR A 10 8.21 -15.29 -8.78
CA THR A 10 8.66 -14.57 -9.96
C THR A 10 9.13 -13.17 -9.57
N GLY A 11 10.37 -12.81 -9.94
CA GLY A 11 10.98 -11.53 -9.56
C GLY A 11 11.55 -11.55 -8.13
N LYS A 12 11.06 -10.66 -7.26
CA LYS A 12 11.50 -10.54 -5.85
C LYS A 12 10.47 -11.09 -4.85
N GLY A 13 9.40 -11.74 -5.33
CA GLY A 13 8.35 -12.30 -4.47
C GLY A 13 8.85 -13.45 -3.62
N ASN A 14 8.27 -13.60 -2.43
CA ASN A 14 8.56 -14.71 -1.51
C ASN A 14 7.28 -15.28 -0.87
N ASN A 15 6.12 -15.04 -1.49
CA ASN A 15 4.83 -15.45 -0.97
C ASN A 15 4.54 -16.94 -1.20
N TYR A 16 3.65 -17.50 -0.39
CA TYR A 16 3.01 -18.78 -0.62
C TYR A 16 1.50 -18.62 -0.81
N ALA A 17 0.96 -19.38 -1.75
CA ALA A 17 -0.44 -19.76 -1.75
C ALA A 17 -0.57 -21.25 -1.38
N TYR A 18 -1.73 -21.66 -0.88
CA TYR A 18 -1.95 -23.04 -0.46
C TYR A 18 -3.22 -23.62 -1.05
N LEU A 19 -3.09 -24.72 -1.79
CA LEU A 19 -4.22 -25.52 -2.22
C LEU A 19 -4.43 -26.67 -1.23
N VAL A 20 -5.56 -26.66 -0.53
CA VAL A 20 -5.93 -27.69 0.45
C VAL A 20 -7.09 -28.49 -0.09
N THR A 21 -6.96 -29.82 -0.10
CA THR A 21 -7.94 -30.74 -0.68
C THR A 21 -8.37 -31.82 0.32
N ASP A 22 -9.68 -31.98 0.47
CA ASP A 22 -10.30 -33.17 1.06
C ASP A 22 -10.26 -34.30 0.03
N GLU A 23 -9.34 -35.25 0.18
CA GLU A 23 -9.12 -36.29 -0.84
C GLU A 23 -10.35 -37.14 -1.21
N PRO A 24 -11.25 -37.54 -0.27
CA PRO A 24 -12.43 -38.34 -0.60
C PRO A 24 -13.42 -37.60 -1.49
N THR A 25 -13.73 -36.34 -1.17
CA THR A 25 -14.70 -35.54 -1.93
C THR A 25 -14.07 -34.76 -3.07
N LYS A 26 -12.74 -34.63 -3.07
CA LYS A 26 -11.96 -33.71 -3.90
C LYS A 26 -12.28 -32.23 -3.67
N ASN A 27 -13.10 -31.89 -2.68
CA ASN A 27 -13.40 -30.49 -2.38
C ASN A 27 -12.12 -29.80 -1.90
N SER A 28 -11.83 -28.65 -2.51
CA SER A 28 -10.59 -27.92 -2.30
C SER A 28 -10.84 -26.46 -1.99
N VAL A 29 -9.98 -25.89 -1.18
CA VAL A 29 -9.87 -24.44 -0.98
C VAL A 29 -8.50 -23.95 -1.37
N LEU A 30 -8.44 -22.73 -1.87
CA LEU A 30 -7.20 -22.04 -2.22
C LEU A 30 -7.01 -20.86 -1.27
N ILE A 31 -5.88 -20.83 -0.57
CA ILE A 31 -5.57 -19.83 0.45
C ILE A 31 -4.52 -18.86 -0.08
N ASP A 32 -4.77 -17.56 0.08
CA ASP A 32 -3.89 -16.43 -0.24
C ASP A 32 -3.27 -16.44 -1.66
N PRO A 33 -4.06 -16.54 -2.74
CA PRO A 33 -3.50 -16.60 -4.09
C PRO A 33 -3.12 -15.21 -4.63
N ALA A 34 -2.13 -14.57 -3.99
CA ALA A 34 -1.69 -13.19 -4.22
C ALA A 34 -1.17 -12.88 -5.63
N ASN A 35 -0.69 -13.88 -6.37
CA ASN A 35 -0.19 -13.71 -7.74
C ASN A 35 -0.88 -14.67 -8.73
N PRO A 36 -2.05 -14.29 -9.29
CA PRO A 36 -2.81 -15.15 -10.20
C PRO A 36 -2.01 -15.72 -11.39
N PRO A 37 -1.13 -14.95 -12.07
CA PRO A 37 -0.22 -15.49 -13.10
C PRO A 37 0.62 -16.71 -12.68
N GLU A 38 1.02 -16.81 -11.42
CA GLU A 38 1.79 -17.96 -10.91
C GLU A 38 0.90 -19.09 -10.37
N VAL A 39 -0.30 -18.75 -9.87
CA VAL A 39 -1.22 -19.70 -9.25
C VAL A 39 -2.12 -20.40 -10.28
N ILE A 40 -2.70 -19.65 -11.24
CA ILE A 40 -3.65 -20.19 -12.24
C ILE A 40 -3.07 -21.40 -12.99
N PRO A 41 -1.82 -21.38 -13.49
CA PRO A 41 -1.23 -22.52 -14.20
C PRO A 41 -1.08 -23.79 -13.36
N LYS A 42 -1.14 -23.68 -12.02
CA LYS A 42 -1.06 -24.82 -11.09
C LYS A 42 -2.42 -25.36 -10.70
N VAL A 43 -3.45 -24.51 -10.67
CA VAL A 43 -4.78 -24.85 -10.16
C VAL A 43 -5.75 -25.18 -11.29
N GLU A 44 -5.76 -24.39 -12.38
CA GLU A 44 -6.72 -24.54 -13.47
C GLU A 44 -6.70 -25.93 -14.14
N PRO A 45 -5.52 -26.56 -14.41
CA PRO A 45 -5.50 -27.91 -14.97
C PRO A 45 -6.08 -28.98 -14.04
N GLU A 46 -5.89 -28.85 -12.73
CA GLU A 46 -6.43 -29.78 -11.72
C GLU A 46 -7.95 -29.69 -11.63
N VAL A 47 -8.51 -28.47 -11.75
CA VAL A 47 -9.97 -28.26 -11.83
C VAL A 47 -10.53 -28.85 -13.12
N LYS A 48 -9.94 -28.53 -14.28
CA LYS A 48 -10.43 -28.98 -15.59
C LYS A 48 -10.38 -30.50 -15.77
N SER A 49 -9.38 -31.16 -15.16
CA SER A 49 -9.24 -32.62 -15.19
C SER A 49 -10.14 -33.34 -14.19
N GLY A 50 -10.84 -32.62 -13.30
CA GLY A 50 -11.65 -33.21 -12.23
C GLY A 50 -10.82 -33.88 -11.13
N ASN A 51 -9.53 -33.52 -11.00
CA ASN A 51 -8.67 -33.96 -9.91
C ASN A 51 -9.02 -33.25 -8.60
N ILE A 52 -9.47 -32.00 -8.70
CA ILE A 52 -9.99 -31.21 -7.58
C ILE A 52 -11.33 -30.57 -7.94
N ASN A 53 -12.13 -30.28 -6.92
CA ASN A 53 -13.32 -29.43 -6.98
C ASN A 53 -13.06 -28.19 -6.13
N LEU A 54 -12.64 -27.09 -6.75
CA LEU A 54 -12.32 -25.85 -6.03
C LEU A 54 -13.60 -25.15 -5.58
N VAL A 55 -13.92 -25.22 -4.28
CA VAL A 55 -15.18 -24.74 -3.69
C VAL A 55 -15.10 -23.34 -3.09
N ALA A 56 -13.91 -22.90 -2.66
CA ALA A 56 -13.72 -21.56 -2.11
C ALA A 56 -12.27 -21.06 -2.26
N ILE A 57 -12.12 -19.74 -2.21
CA ILE A 57 -10.85 -19.04 -1.96
C ILE A 57 -10.95 -18.40 -0.58
N LEU A 58 -9.93 -18.59 0.26
CA LEU A 58 -9.82 -18.00 1.59
C LEU A 58 -8.64 -17.01 1.59
N ASN A 59 -8.86 -15.82 2.13
CA ASN A 59 -7.80 -14.83 2.32
C ASN A 59 -7.58 -14.61 3.80
N THR A 60 -6.33 -14.63 4.24
CA THR A 60 -5.95 -14.37 5.63
C THR A 60 -6.03 -12.89 5.97
N HIS A 61 -5.82 -12.00 5.00
CA HIS A 61 -6.02 -10.55 5.10
C HIS A 61 -6.25 -9.94 3.71
N GLN A 62 -6.80 -8.72 3.63
CA GLN A 62 -7.05 -8.00 2.38
C GLN A 62 -7.94 -8.78 1.37
N LEU A 63 -9.25 -8.72 1.60
CA LEU A 63 -10.32 -9.48 0.93
C LEU A 63 -10.40 -9.40 -0.62
N THR A 64 -9.52 -8.65 -1.30
CA THR A 64 -9.56 -8.41 -2.76
C THR A 64 -8.62 -9.32 -3.58
N ILE A 65 -7.78 -10.12 -2.92
CA ILE A 65 -6.87 -11.07 -3.59
C ILE A 65 -7.68 -12.29 -4.10
N GLY A 66 -7.75 -12.51 -5.42
CA GLY A 66 -8.36 -13.73 -6.00
C GLY A 66 -9.41 -13.53 -7.08
N ASN A 67 -9.89 -12.30 -7.33
CA ASN A 67 -10.88 -12.00 -8.39
C ASN A 67 -10.51 -12.53 -9.79
N PRO A 68 -9.23 -12.49 -10.24
CA PRO A 68 -8.84 -13.08 -11.52
C PRO A 68 -8.95 -14.60 -11.56
N ILE A 69 -8.78 -15.29 -10.42
CA ILE A 69 -8.82 -16.76 -10.34
C ILE A 69 -10.26 -17.24 -10.41
N ILE A 70 -11.18 -16.53 -9.76
CA ILE A 70 -12.63 -16.77 -9.87
C ILE A 70 -13.07 -16.75 -11.33
N LYS A 71 -12.63 -15.75 -12.10
CA LYS A 71 -12.95 -15.66 -13.54
C LYS A 71 -12.39 -16.85 -14.34
N ALA A 72 -11.22 -17.37 -13.95
CA ALA A 72 -10.57 -18.49 -14.62
C ALA A 72 -11.17 -19.85 -14.26
N THR A 73 -11.59 -20.06 -13.00
CA THR A 73 -12.06 -21.36 -12.49
C THR A 73 -13.58 -21.48 -12.37
N GLY A 74 -14.31 -20.37 -12.36
CA GLY A 74 -15.76 -20.32 -12.10
C GLY A 74 -16.15 -20.50 -10.62
N THR A 75 -15.19 -20.40 -9.69
CA THR A 75 -15.38 -20.62 -8.25
C THR A 75 -15.96 -19.38 -7.53
N MET A 76 -16.66 -19.56 -6.42
CA MET A 76 -17.16 -18.47 -5.56
C MET A 76 -16.08 -17.97 -4.58
N LEU A 77 -15.95 -16.66 -4.40
CA LEU A 77 -15.18 -16.07 -3.29
C LEU A 77 -15.95 -16.25 -1.99
N VAL A 78 -15.29 -16.73 -0.94
CA VAL A 78 -15.82 -16.60 0.42
C VAL A 78 -14.94 -15.60 1.15
N GLY A 79 -15.28 -14.32 1.02
CA GLY A 79 -14.68 -13.29 1.87
C GLY A 79 -15.21 -13.43 3.28
N MET A 80 -14.39 -13.91 4.21
CA MET A 80 -14.75 -14.03 5.62
C MET A 80 -14.29 -12.77 6.35
N LYS A 81 -15.25 -11.95 6.81
CA LYS A 81 -14.96 -10.76 7.62
C LYS A 81 -15.45 -11.01 9.05
N GLU A 82 -14.61 -10.69 10.04
CA GLU A 82 -14.96 -10.70 11.47
C GLU A 82 -15.38 -12.07 12.04
N LEU A 83 -14.78 -13.16 11.56
CA LEU A 83 -15.03 -14.50 12.10
C LEU A 83 -13.96 -14.90 13.12
N HIS A 84 -14.39 -15.14 14.36
CA HIS A 84 -13.54 -15.73 15.42
C HIS A 84 -14.24 -16.95 16.01
N ASN A 85 -13.57 -18.10 15.99
CA ASN A 85 -14.08 -19.41 16.38
C ASN A 85 -15.28 -19.92 15.57
N GLU A 86 -15.53 -19.33 14.39
CA GLU A 86 -16.50 -19.91 13.46
C GLU A 86 -15.88 -21.12 12.76
N THR A 87 -16.67 -22.19 12.68
CA THR A 87 -16.24 -23.45 12.11
C THR A 87 -17.09 -23.79 10.88
N PHE A 88 -16.43 -24.23 9.81
CA PHE A 88 -17.07 -24.75 8.61
C PHE A 88 -16.34 -25.98 8.07
N LYS A 89 -16.99 -26.74 7.18
CA LYS A 89 -16.42 -27.95 6.59
C LYS A 89 -16.02 -27.75 5.14
N ILE A 90 -14.95 -28.42 4.73
CA ILE A 90 -14.58 -28.62 3.33
C ILE A 90 -14.66 -30.11 3.04
N GLY A 91 -15.66 -30.52 2.24
CA GLY A 91 -15.90 -31.94 2.02
C GLY A 91 -16.35 -32.65 3.30
N ASP A 92 -15.96 -33.91 3.45
CA ASP A 92 -16.48 -34.76 4.51
C ASP A 92 -15.62 -34.70 5.78
N ARG A 93 -14.30 -34.52 5.62
CA ARG A 93 -13.33 -34.68 6.72
C ARG A 93 -12.74 -33.38 7.24
N LEU A 94 -12.55 -32.38 6.38
CA LEU A 94 -11.84 -31.17 6.79
C LEU A 94 -12.75 -30.25 7.59
N THR A 95 -12.33 -29.96 8.81
CA THR A 95 -12.95 -28.93 9.66
C THR A 95 -12.04 -27.71 9.69
N VAL A 96 -12.56 -26.55 9.31
CA VAL A 96 -11.84 -25.27 9.32
C VAL A 96 -12.40 -24.41 10.44
N THR A 97 -11.53 -23.88 11.28
CA THR A 97 -11.88 -22.87 12.29
C THR A 97 -11.16 -21.57 11.97
N ALA A 98 -11.92 -20.48 11.84
CA ALA A 98 -11.39 -19.14 11.63
C ALA A 98 -10.96 -18.52 12.96
N LEU A 99 -9.70 -18.06 13.03
CA LEU A 99 -9.10 -17.46 14.21
C LEU A 99 -8.74 -16.01 13.91
N HIS A 100 -9.61 -15.07 14.30
CA HIS A 100 -9.31 -13.64 14.20
C HIS A 100 -8.06 -13.30 15.02
N THR A 101 -7.09 -12.68 14.36
CA THR A 101 -5.73 -12.41 14.86
C THR A 101 -5.30 -10.98 14.46
N PRO A 102 -6.04 -9.94 14.89
CA PRO A 102 -5.76 -8.58 14.48
C PRO A 102 -4.38 -8.16 14.97
N CYS A 103 -3.56 -7.60 14.09
CA CYS A 103 -2.37 -6.81 14.42
C CYS A 103 -1.63 -6.39 13.14
N HIS A 104 -1.30 -7.38 12.31
CA HIS A 104 -0.66 -7.12 11.02
C HIS A 104 -1.57 -6.24 10.17
N THR A 105 -2.80 -6.69 9.98
CA THR A 105 -3.96 -5.88 9.63
C THR A 105 -5.04 -6.12 10.68
N GLN A 106 -6.04 -5.23 10.76
CA GLN A 106 -7.17 -5.40 11.68
C GLN A 106 -8.12 -6.53 11.25
N ASP A 107 -8.13 -6.89 9.96
CA ASP A 107 -8.92 -7.97 9.38
C ASP A 107 -8.20 -9.34 9.35
N SER A 108 -6.99 -9.46 9.91
CA SER A 108 -6.18 -10.67 9.87
C SER A 108 -6.90 -11.89 10.51
N ILE A 109 -7.00 -12.99 9.77
CA ILE A 109 -7.58 -14.27 10.19
C ILE A 109 -6.58 -15.40 9.88
N CYS A 110 -6.32 -16.26 10.87
CA CYS A 110 -5.63 -17.53 10.69
C CYS A 110 -6.67 -18.65 10.49
N PHE A 111 -6.43 -19.59 9.57
CA PHE A 111 -7.31 -20.74 9.36
C PHE A 111 -6.70 -22.00 9.96
N TYR A 112 -7.31 -22.53 11.02
CA TYR A 112 -6.93 -23.80 11.63
C TYR A 112 -7.74 -24.95 11.04
N LEU A 113 -7.06 -25.96 10.48
CA LEU A 113 -7.65 -27.09 9.78
C LEU A 113 -7.35 -28.40 10.49
N GLU A 114 -8.37 -29.24 10.59
CA GLU A 114 -8.31 -30.58 11.19
C GLU A 114 -8.83 -31.64 10.21
N ASP A 115 -8.10 -32.75 10.10
CA ASP A 115 -8.50 -33.98 9.39
C ASP A 115 -8.06 -35.20 10.21
N GLY A 116 -8.94 -35.67 11.10
CA GLY A 116 -8.58 -36.69 12.09
C GLY A 116 -7.49 -36.19 13.04
N GLU A 117 -6.33 -36.85 13.02
CA GLU A 117 -5.16 -36.47 13.83
C GLU A 117 -4.25 -35.44 13.14
N ASP A 118 -4.44 -35.21 11.83
CA ASP A 118 -3.68 -34.20 11.09
C ASP A 118 -4.20 -32.80 11.42
N ARG A 119 -3.27 -31.88 11.71
CA ARG A 119 -3.57 -30.49 12.06
C ARG A 119 -2.66 -29.52 11.33
N ALA A 120 -3.23 -28.45 10.79
CA ALA A 120 -2.50 -27.39 10.11
C ALA A 120 -3.10 -26.03 10.43
N VAL A 121 -2.28 -24.98 10.49
CA VAL A 121 -2.74 -23.60 10.61
C VAL A 121 -2.10 -22.74 9.53
N PHE A 122 -2.95 -22.03 8.79
CA PHE A 122 -2.55 -21.05 7.78
C PHE A 122 -2.59 -19.68 8.41
N THR A 123 -1.41 -19.09 8.61
CA THR A 123 -1.24 -17.95 9.51
C THR A 123 -1.13 -16.62 8.79
N GLY A 124 -1.09 -16.63 7.45
CA GLY A 124 -0.86 -15.44 6.64
C GLY A 124 0.37 -14.69 7.16
N ASP A 125 0.16 -13.42 7.47
CA ASP A 125 1.20 -12.53 7.97
C ASP A 125 1.14 -12.34 9.50
N THR A 126 0.43 -13.20 10.25
CA THR A 126 0.41 -13.14 11.73
C THR A 126 1.64 -13.83 12.32
N LEU A 127 1.81 -15.12 12.02
CA LEU A 127 2.92 -15.97 12.48
C LEU A 127 3.75 -16.43 11.27
N PHE A 128 5.06 -16.26 11.36
CA PHE A 128 6.05 -16.83 10.43
C PHE A 128 6.87 -17.89 11.16
N ILE A 129 7.57 -18.76 10.44
CA ILE A 129 8.55 -19.65 11.08
C ILE A 129 9.63 -18.78 11.73
N ALA A 130 9.77 -18.90 13.06
CA ALA A 130 10.65 -18.09 13.90
C ALA A 130 10.45 -16.55 13.82
N GLY A 131 9.28 -16.10 13.38
CA GLY A 131 8.96 -14.66 13.28
C GLY A 131 7.48 -14.37 13.47
N CYS A 132 7.10 -13.09 13.33
CA CYS A 132 5.72 -12.65 13.28
C CYS A 132 5.55 -11.49 12.29
N GLY A 133 4.29 -11.17 11.98
CA GLY A 133 3.94 -9.99 11.18
C GLY A 133 4.48 -8.69 11.73
N ARG A 134 4.72 -7.74 10.83
CA ARG A 134 4.86 -6.32 11.21
C ARG A 134 3.50 -5.77 11.61
N PHE A 135 3.46 -4.88 12.60
CA PHE A 135 2.23 -4.34 13.17
C PHE A 135 1.79 -3.11 12.36
N PHE A 136 1.25 -3.28 11.15
CA PHE A 136 0.89 -2.12 10.32
C PHE A 136 -0.35 -1.38 10.85
N GLU A 137 -1.34 -2.13 11.32
CA GLU A 137 -2.62 -1.55 11.77
C GLU A 137 -2.89 -1.83 13.25
N GLY A 138 -1.95 -2.44 13.96
CA GLY A 138 -2.11 -2.87 15.34
C GLY A 138 -0.90 -2.61 16.23
N ASN A 139 -0.86 -3.27 17.39
CA ASN A 139 0.14 -3.05 18.43
C ASN A 139 0.62 -4.35 19.10
N ALA A 140 1.65 -4.23 19.95
CA ALA A 140 2.28 -5.38 20.62
C ALA A 140 1.32 -6.16 21.53
N LYS A 141 0.31 -5.52 22.13
CA LYS A 141 -0.68 -6.23 22.94
C LYS A 141 -1.51 -7.15 22.04
N GLU A 142 -1.95 -6.65 20.90
CA GLU A 142 -2.74 -7.43 19.94
C GLU A 142 -1.92 -8.59 19.35
N MET A 143 -0.67 -8.36 18.94
CA MET A 143 0.18 -9.47 18.47
C MET A 143 0.48 -10.48 19.58
N ASN A 144 0.70 -10.03 20.82
CA ASN A 144 0.89 -10.95 21.94
C ASN A 144 -0.33 -11.85 22.13
N THR A 145 -1.54 -11.28 22.10
CA THR A 145 -2.77 -12.06 22.17
C THR A 145 -2.89 -13.02 20.98
N ALA A 146 -2.60 -12.56 19.75
CA ALA A 146 -2.64 -13.41 18.56
C ALA A 146 -1.68 -14.62 18.65
N LEU A 147 -0.41 -14.38 19.00
CA LEU A 147 0.60 -15.43 19.07
C LEU A 147 0.47 -16.30 20.33
N ASN A 148 0.45 -15.68 21.50
CA ASN A 148 0.65 -16.36 22.78
C ASN A 148 -0.63 -16.74 23.51
N GLU A 149 -1.80 -16.24 23.08
CA GLU A 149 -3.09 -16.67 23.62
C GLU A 149 -3.87 -17.49 22.59
N ILE A 150 -4.00 -17.01 21.34
CA ILE A 150 -4.81 -17.66 20.31
C ILE A 150 -4.04 -18.81 19.63
N LEU A 151 -2.93 -18.52 18.97
CA LEU A 151 -2.18 -19.54 18.21
C LEU A 151 -1.45 -20.53 19.13
N ALA A 152 -0.89 -20.06 20.25
CA ALA A 152 -0.24 -20.93 21.22
C ALA A 152 -1.21 -21.88 21.95
N ALA A 153 -2.51 -21.59 21.97
CA ALA A 153 -3.52 -22.51 22.50
C ALA A 153 -3.81 -23.69 21.57
N LEU A 154 -3.38 -23.64 20.31
CA LEU A 154 -3.49 -24.77 19.39
C LEU A 154 -2.61 -25.95 19.85
N PRO A 155 -2.97 -27.19 19.47
CA PRO A 155 -2.18 -28.37 19.79
C PRO A 155 -0.76 -28.27 19.24
N ASP A 156 0.23 -28.72 20.01
CA ASP A 156 1.65 -28.58 19.67
C ASP A 156 2.02 -29.25 18.34
N ASN A 157 1.31 -30.31 17.93
CA ASN A 157 1.55 -31.01 16.67
C ASN A 157 0.95 -30.31 15.43
N THR A 158 0.34 -29.13 15.59
CA THR A 158 -0.26 -28.36 14.48
C THR A 158 0.82 -27.76 13.58
N LYS A 159 0.85 -28.16 12.30
CA LYS A 159 1.82 -27.65 11.31
C LYS A 159 1.53 -26.20 10.92
N VAL A 160 2.57 -25.39 10.80
CA VAL A 160 2.45 -23.95 10.48
C VAL A 160 2.70 -23.69 8.99
N TYR A 161 1.78 -22.95 8.35
CA TYR A 161 1.82 -22.56 6.94
C TYR A 161 1.71 -21.02 6.81
N PRO A 162 2.84 -20.30 6.74
CA PRO A 162 2.87 -18.84 6.69
C PRO A 162 2.62 -18.23 5.30
N GLY A 163 2.29 -16.93 5.24
CA GLY A 163 2.15 -16.19 3.97
C GLY A 163 3.45 -16.02 3.18
N HIS A 164 4.61 -16.10 3.85
CA HIS A 164 5.92 -15.79 3.26
C HIS A 164 7.04 -16.73 3.70
N GLU A 165 8.04 -16.90 2.83
CA GLU A 165 9.32 -17.55 3.14
C GLU A 165 10.33 -16.51 3.69
N TYR A 166 10.26 -16.24 4.99
CA TYR A 166 11.18 -15.36 5.72
C TYR A 166 12.13 -16.11 6.67
N THR A 167 12.08 -17.44 6.71
CA THR A 167 12.66 -18.24 7.80
C THR A 167 14.15 -18.00 8.02
N LYS A 168 14.94 -17.85 6.94
CA LYS A 168 16.38 -17.55 7.07
C LYS A 168 16.64 -16.24 7.82
N GLN A 169 15.94 -15.18 7.46
CA GLN A 169 16.10 -13.86 8.08
C GLN A 169 15.58 -13.87 9.52
N ASN A 170 14.46 -14.57 9.76
CA ASN A 170 13.89 -14.73 11.10
C ASN A 170 14.83 -15.47 12.06
N VAL A 171 15.49 -16.52 11.56
CA VAL A 171 16.51 -17.26 12.33
C VAL A 171 17.71 -16.38 12.65
N GLU A 172 18.21 -15.60 11.69
CA GLU A 172 19.33 -14.68 11.91
C GLU A 172 19.02 -13.73 13.08
N PHE A 173 17.79 -13.19 13.12
CA PHE A 173 17.32 -12.38 14.25
C PHE A 173 17.21 -13.18 15.55
N CYS A 174 16.55 -14.34 15.55
CA CYS A 174 16.41 -15.18 16.74
C CYS A 174 17.77 -15.52 17.36
N LEU A 175 18.79 -15.77 16.53
CA LEU A 175 20.15 -16.03 16.95
C LEU A 175 20.83 -14.82 17.63
N THR A 176 20.38 -13.59 17.40
CA THR A 176 20.89 -12.42 18.15
C THR A 176 20.35 -12.37 19.58
N VAL A 177 19.21 -13.02 19.83
CA VAL A 177 18.49 -12.99 21.12
C VAL A 177 18.78 -14.24 21.94
N SER A 178 18.70 -15.42 21.33
CA SER A 178 18.85 -16.72 22.00
C SER A 178 19.68 -17.68 21.14
N LYS A 179 20.55 -18.45 21.78
CA LYS A 179 21.37 -19.48 21.13
C LYS A 179 20.91 -20.90 21.49
N SER A 180 19.61 -21.06 21.74
CA SER A 180 19.01 -22.35 22.10
C SER A 180 19.25 -23.41 21.02
N ASP A 181 19.24 -24.69 21.42
CA ASP A 181 19.43 -25.79 20.48
C ASP A 181 18.30 -25.88 19.46
N ALA A 182 17.10 -25.41 19.80
CA ALA A 182 15.97 -25.33 18.87
C ALA A 182 16.26 -24.34 17.72
N ILE A 183 16.75 -23.12 18.03
CA ILE A 183 17.10 -22.11 17.02
C ILE A 183 18.24 -22.59 16.12
N LYS A 184 19.26 -23.26 16.68
CA LYS A 184 20.38 -23.82 15.88
C LYS A 184 19.93 -24.94 14.95
N LYS A 185 19.01 -25.80 15.39
CA LYS A 185 18.42 -26.83 14.53
C LYS A 185 17.62 -26.20 13.39
N LEU A 186 16.86 -25.15 13.69
CA LEU A 186 16.14 -24.39 12.67
C LEU A 186 17.11 -23.70 11.68
N GLU A 187 18.21 -23.11 12.15
CA GLU A 187 19.26 -22.51 11.30
C GLU A 187 19.85 -23.52 10.31
N ALA A 188 20.22 -24.70 10.80
CA ALA A 188 20.73 -25.77 9.96
C ALA A 188 19.69 -26.20 8.91
N PHE A 189 18.43 -26.32 9.31
CA PHE A 189 17.34 -26.67 8.40
C PHE A 189 17.10 -25.60 7.34
N ALA A 190 16.97 -24.33 7.75
CA ALA A 190 16.73 -23.20 6.86
C ALA A 190 17.90 -23.00 5.88
N SER A 191 19.14 -23.27 6.29
CA SER A 191 20.31 -23.21 5.41
C SER A 191 20.29 -24.31 4.33
N ALA A 192 19.79 -25.50 4.67
CA ALA A 192 19.75 -26.64 3.76
C ALA A 192 18.50 -26.70 2.87
N ASN A 193 17.45 -25.92 3.18
CA ASN A 193 16.16 -25.99 2.48
C ASN A 193 15.76 -24.63 1.94
N ARG A 194 15.18 -24.65 0.73
CA ARG A 194 14.62 -23.43 0.12
C ARG A 194 13.22 -23.09 0.67
N GLU A 195 12.48 -24.12 1.09
CA GLU A 195 11.08 -24.07 1.51
C GLU A 195 10.94 -24.67 2.91
N THR A 196 10.29 -23.96 3.82
CA THR A 196 10.21 -24.29 5.25
C THR A 196 8.78 -24.43 5.77
N GLN A 197 7.79 -23.97 5.01
CA GLN A 197 6.37 -24.08 5.33
C GLN A 197 5.92 -25.53 5.52
N GLY A 198 5.07 -25.77 6.54
CA GLY A 198 4.56 -27.10 6.87
C GLY A 198 5.60 -28.10 7.40
N LYS A 199 6.83 -27.65 7.69
CA LYS A 199 7.91 -28.47 8.28
C LYS A 199 8.01 -28.33 9.79
N PHE A 200 7.48 -27.25 10.33
CA PHE A 200 7.48 -26.91 11.74
C PHE A 200 6.06 -26.79 12.27
N THR A 201 5.94 -26.93 13.59
CA THR A 201 4.67 -26.96 14.30
C THR A 201 4.56 -25.82 15.31
N ILE A 202 3.36 -25.58 15.83
CA ILE A 202 3.14 -24.65 16.95
C ILE A 202 4.02 -25.02 18.16
N GLY A 203 4.23 -26.32 18.41
CA GLY A 203 5.15 -26.79 19.44
C GLY A 203 6.60 -26.39 19.17
N ASP A 204 7.05 -26.47 17.91
CA ASP A 204 8.40 -26.02 17.53
C ASP A 204 8.54 -24.49 17.65
N GLU A 205 7.52 -23.73 17.24
CA GLU A 205 7.51 -22.26 17.36
C GLU A 205 7.66 -21.81 18.81
N LYS A 206 6.98 -22.47 19.77
CA LYS A 206 7.14 -22.20 21.21
C LYS A 206 8.58 -22.43 21.71
N LEU A 207 9.42 -23.18 20.97
CA LEU A 207 10.81 -23.47 21.34
C LEU A 207 11.83 -22.57 20.64
N HIS A 208 11.61 -22.21 19.37
CA HIS A 208 12.58 -21.42 18.59
C HIS A 208 12.16 -19.99 18.27
N ASN A 209 10.88 -19.64 18.39
CA ASN A 209 10.38 -18.32 18.01
C ASN A 209 10.42 -17.40 19.22
N VAL A 210 11.31 -16.41 19.19
CA VAL A 210 11.51 -15.50 20.33
C VAL A 210 10.25 -14.66 20.63
N PHE A 211 9.38 -14.45 19.64
CA PHE A 211 8.10 -13.75 19.81
C PHE A 211 7.03 -14.61 20.51
N MET A 212 7.24 -15.94 20.60
CA MET A 212 6.41 -16.89 21.34
C MET A 212 7.00 -17.32 22.69
N ARG A 213 8.12 -16.71 23.08
CA ARG A 213 8.90 -17.04 24.30
C ARG A 213 9.03 -15.85 25.24
N LEU A 214 8.03 -14.97 25.28
CA LEU A 214 8.10 -13.67 25.96
C LEU A 214 8.20 -13.76 27.50
N THR A 215 7.90 -14.92 28.07
CA THR A 215 8.04 -15.23 29.49
C THR A 215 9.32 -15.99 29.83
N ASP A 216 10.11 -16.39 28.83
CA ASP A 216 11.38 -17.07 29.08
C ASP A 216 12.39 -16.08 29.71
N PRO A 217 13.05 -16.45 30.83
CA PRO A 217 14.03 -15.57 31.47
C PRO A 217 15.17 -15.13 30.55
N GLU A 218 15.57 -15.98 29.59
CA GLU A 218 16.58 -15.65 28.57
C GLU A 218 16.14 -14.48 27.69
N ILE A 219 14.87 -14.50 27.25
CA ILE A 219 14.28 -13.53 26.33
C ILE A 219 13.98 -12.20 27.04
N GLN A 220 13.52 -12.28 28.29
CA GLN A 220 13.34 -11.12 29.16
C GLN A 220 14.67 -10.42 29.47
N LEU A 221 15.73 -11.19 29.74
CA LEU A 221 17.07 -10.65 29.97
C LEU A 221 17.62 -9.94 28.73
N ALA A 222 17.42 -10.51 27.54
CA ALA A 222 17.85 -9.93 26.27
C ALA A 222 17.20 -8.55 26.01
N THR A 223 15.99 -8.33 26.51
CA THR A 223 15.24 -7.06 26.33
C THR A 223 15.35 -6.09 27.51
N GLY A 224 15.74 -6.59 28.69
CA GLY A 224 15.69 -5.81 29.93
C GLY A 224 14.26 -5.55 30.44
N LYS A 225 13.27 -6.32 29.97
CA LYS A 225 11.85 -6.19 30.33
C LYS A 225 11.29 -7.50 30.84
N THR A 226 10.25 -7.43 31.66
CA THR A 226 9.59 -8.60 32.26
C THR A 226 8.11 -8.70 31.89
N ASP A 227 7.49 -7.62 31.44
CA ASP A 227 6.13 -7.65 30.92
C ASP A 227 6.15 -8.20 29.47
N PRO A 228 5.38 -9.26 29.14
CA PRO A 228 5.40 -9.85 27.80
C PRO A 228 5.10 -8.86 26.66
N VAL A 229 4.20 -7.89 26.87
CA VAL A 229 3.87 -6.90 25.84
C VAL A 229 5.04 -5.95 25.63
N GLU A 230 5.72 -5.52 26.70
CA GLU A 230 6.95 -4.73 26.60
C GLU A 230 8.12 -5.52 25.98
N VAL A 231 8.27 -6.80 26.34
CA VAL A 231 9.29 -7.70 25.76
C VAL A 231 9.05 -7.83 24.25
N LEU A 232 7.81 -8.07 23.82
CA LEU A 232 7.45 -8.16 22.41
C LEU A 232 7.71 -6.81 21.71
N ALA A 233 7.27 -5.72 22.31
CA ALA A 233 7.50 -4.38 21.77
C ALA A 233 9.00 -4.11 21.56
N ILE A 234 9.88 -4.52 22.49
CA ILE A 234 11.34 -4.37 22.36
C ILE A 234 11.94 -5.28 21.30
N HIS A 235 11.51 -6.54 21.19
CA HIS A 235 11.98 -7.40 20.08
C HIS A 235 11.63 -6.81 18.72
N VAL A 236 10.53 -6.05 18.66
CA VAL A 236 10.09 -5.32 17.48
C VAL A 236 10.74 -3.92 17.38
N SER A 237 11.43 -3.42 18.42
CA SER A 237 11.93 -2.03 18.50
C SER A 237 13.38 -1.80 18.98
N SER A 238 14.20 -2.81 19.33
CA SER A 238 15.52 -2.56 19.95
C SER A 238 16.69 -3.44 19.47
N PRO A 239 17.91 -2.88 19.28
CA PRO A 239 19.13 -3.59 18.90
C PRO A 239 19.97 -4.08 20.10
N ILE A 240 20.50 -5.31 20.04
CA ILE A 240 21.43 -5.86 21.04
C ILE A 240 22.87 -5.83 20.51
N ASP A 241 23.75 -5.20 21.29
CA ASP A 241 25.20 -5.05 21.16
C ASP A 241 25.72 -3.86 20.32
N GLY A 242 26.39 -2.93 21.01
CA GLY A 242 26.93 -1.70 20.45
C GLY A 242 28.24 -1.87 19.69
N LYS A 243 28.57 -3.07 19.16
CA LYS A 243 29.87 -3.31 18.50
C LYS A 243 29.81 -4.39 17.40
N ARG A 244 28.91 -4.26 16.43
CA ARG A 244 29.14 -4.66 15.03
C ARG A 244 27.95 -4.26 14.16
N THR A 245 28.18 -3.38 13.19
CA THR A 245 27.21 -3.06 12.14
C THR A 245 27.25 -4.14 11.06
N TRP A 246 26.30 -5.06 11.08
CA TRP A 246 25.79 -5.70 9.86
C TRP A 246 24.30 -5.40 9.78
N SER A 247 23.98 -4.58 8.79
CA SER A 247 22.70 -3.93 8.55
C SER A 247 21.73 -4.86 7.82
N ILE A 248 20.69 -5.30 8.52
CA ILE A 248 19.34 -5.37 7.94
C ILE A 248 18.33 -5.18 9.08
N ASN A 249 17.89 -3.93 9.25
CA ASN A 249 16.85 -3.50 10.19
C ASN A 249 15.79 -2.76 9.36
N PRO A 250 14.55 -3.26 9.20
CA PRO A 250 13.57 -2.54 8.39
C PRO A 250 13.03 -1.27 9.06
N PHE A 251 12.74 -1.23 10.37
CA PHE A 251 12.12 -0.03 10.97
C PHE A 251 12.35 0.10 12.49
N GLU A 252 13.59 0.33 12.91
CA GLU A 252 13.79 1.44 13.85
C GLU A 252 13.66 2.70 12.98
N VAL A 253 12.47 3.32 12.94
CA VAL A 253 12.47 4.76 12.65
C VAL A 253 13.13 5.36 13.89
N ARG A 254 14.48 5.41 13.87
CA ARG A 254 15.15 6.61 14.38
C ARG A 254 14.27 7.72 13.87
N THR A 255 13.65 8.52 14.75
CA THR A 255 13.01 9.76 14.32
C THR A 255 14.03 10.41 13.42
N ILE A 256 13.82 10.32 12.10
CA ILE A 256 14.77 10.85 11.15
C ILE A 256 14.67 12.32 11.51
N PRO A 257 15.76 12.93 12.02
CA PRO A 257 15.71 14.30 12.48
C PRO A 257 15.03 15.08 11.37
N LYS A 258 13.95 15.76 11.68
CA LYS A 258 13.28 16.53 10.65
C LYS A 258 14.09 17.78 10.42
N ASP A 259 14.23 18.19 9.17
CA ASP A 259 14.71 19.52 8.88
C ASP A 259 13.68 20.57 9.35
N SER A 260 13.96 21.85 9.11
CA SER A 260 13.05 22.94 9.49
C SER A 260 11.68 22.90 8.78
N ASN A 261 11.54 22.06 7.75
CA ASN A 261 10.34 21.95 6.91
C ASN A 261 9.67 20.58 7.09
N ASP A 262 9.93 19.93 8.22
CA ASP A 262 9.37 18.63 8.59
C ASP A 262 9.77 17.44 7.71
N ILE A 263 10.83 17.60 6.90
CA ILE A 263 11.32 16.56 6.00
C ILE A 263 12.29 15.65 6.73
N PRO A 264 12.17 14.32 6.57
CA PRO A 264 13.12 13.37 7.15
C PRO A 264 14.56 13.58 6.67
N GLY A 265 15.42 14.04 7.56
CA GLY A 265 16.87 14.12 7.38
C GLY A 265 17.51 15.22 8.22
N GLY A 266 18.77 15.03 8.64
CA GLY A 266 19.53 16.12 9.24
C GLY A 266 19.65 17.32 8.28
N PRO A 267 19.74 18.57 8.79
CA PRO A 267 19.86 19.73 7.93
C PRO A 267 21.12 19.65 7.05
N ARG A 268 21.04 20.22 5.84
CA ARG A 268 22.19 20.30 4.93
C ARG A 268 23.43 20.86 5.63
N THR A 269 24.52 20.09 5.60
CA THR A 269 25.81 20.48 6.20
C THR A 269 26.39 21.72 5.52
N ASN A 270 27.27 22.46 6.20
CA ASN A 270 27.98 23.59 5.59
C ASN A 270 28.76 23.17 4.33
N LYS A 271 29.32 21.97 4.32
CA LYS A 271 29.99 21.40 3.15
C LYS A 271 29.03 21.24 1.97
N SER A 272 27.86 20.63 2.20
CA SER A 272 26.82 20.46 1.16
C SER A 272 26.37 21.80 0.61
N ARG A 273 26.13 22.79 1.48
CA ARG A 273 25.72 24.15 1.07
C ARG A 273 26.77 24.83 0.17
N VAL A 274 28.06 24.72 0.51
CA VAL A 274 29.14 25.29 -0.31
C VAL A 274 29.28 24.56 -1.64
N LEU A 275 29.21 23.22 -1.64
CA LEU A 275 29.26 22.43 -2.87
C LEU A 275 28.06 22.71 -3.79
N GLU A 276 26.85 22.78 -3.23
CA GLU A 276 25.64 23.14 -3.96
C GLU A 276 25.69 24.57 -4.50
N ALA A 277 26.19 25.53 -3.72
CA ALA A 277 26.36 26.90 -4.21
C ALA A 277 27.33 26.95 -5.41
N GLY A 278 28.47 26.26 -5.30
CA GLY A 278 29.43 26.12 -6.40
C GLY A 278 28.84 25.40 -7.62
N ALA A 279 28.12 24.31 -7.41
CA ALA A 279 27.42 23.57 -8.47
C ALA A 279 26.34 24.43 -9.13
N SER A 280 25.52 25.14 -8.35
CA SER A 280 24.44 26.00 -8.85
C SER A 280 24.93 27.16 -9.71
N ALA A 281 26.18 27.61 -9.48
CA ALA A 281 26.81 28.66 -10.26
C ALA A 281 27.35 28.19 -11.62
N ILE A 282 27.64 26.89 -11.80
CA ILE A 282 28.29 26.35 -13.00
C ILE A 282 27.44 25.34 -13.79
N GLN A 283 26.46 24.71 -13.13
CA GLN A 283 25.59 23.73 -13.75
C GLN A 283 24.48 24.41 -14.53
N ASP A 284 24.14 23.82 -15.67
CA ASP A 284 23.03 24.30 -16.49
C ASP A 284 21.73 23.56 -16.13
N PHE A 285 20.78 24.31 -15.60
CA PHE A 285 19.42 23.84 -15.28
C PHE A 285 18.41 24.18 -16.37
N THR A 286 18.84 24.30 -17.63
CA THR A 286 17.98 24.64 -18.78
C THR A 286 16.61 23.96 -18.75
N PRO A 287 16.47 22.63 -18.54
CA PRO A 287 15.15 22.00 -18.50
C PRO A 287 14.23 22.52 -17.39
N VAL A 288 14.74 22.72 -16.17
CA VAL A 288 13.96 23.22 -15.03
C VAL A 288 13.60 24.69 -15.21
N LYS A 289 14.46 25.47 -15.86
CA LYS A 289 14.21 26.88 -16.20
C LYS A 289 13.07 27.08 -17.23
N GLN A 290 12.57 26.02 -17.86
CA GLN A 290 11.41 26.09 -18.77
C GLN A 290 10.06 26.04 -18.06
N ILE A 291 10.03 25.87 -16.73
CA ILE A 291 8.80 25.96 -15.95
C ILE A 291 8.22 27.38 -16.09
N CYS A 292 7.02 27.48 -16.66
CA CYS A 292 6.36 28.73 -17.02
C CYS A 292 5.07 29.01 -16.23
N ALA A 293 4.50 28.00 -15.56
CA ALA A 293 3.27 28.15 -14.79
C ALA A 293 3.32 27.42 -13.44
N HIS A 294 2.67 28.03 -12.44
CA HIS A 294 2.35 27.40 -11.16
C HIS A 294 0.83 27.28 -11.04
N LEU A 295 0.32 26.05 -10.97
CA LEU A 295 -1.09 25.77 -10.71
C LEU A 295 -1.25 25.11 -9.33
N ASN A 296 -2.39 25.34 -8.69
CA ASN A 296 -2.79 24.66 -7.46
C ASN A 296 -4.15 23.99 -7.68
N ALA A 297 -4.19 22.68 -7.45
CA ALA A 297 -5.31 21.78 -7.75
C ALA A 297 -5.49 20.74 -6.64
N TYR A 298 -6.46 19.83 -6.81
CA TYR A 298 -6.66 18.71 -5.89
C TYR A 298 -6.75 17.40 -6.66
N HIS A 299 -5.99 16.41 -6.22
CA HIS A 299 -5.92 15.10 -6.83
C HIS A 299 -6.61 14.06 -5.96
N VAL A 300 -7.36 13.16 -6.59
CA VAL A 300 -8.07 12.04 -5.96
C VAL A 300 -7.39 10.73 -6.35
N TYR A 301 -7.25 9.80 -5.40
CA TYR A 301 -6.67 8.50 -5.68
C TYR A 301 -7.65 7.66 -6.51
N ALA A 302 -7.22 7.19 -7.69
CA ALA A 302 -8.06 6.33 -8.52
C ALA A 302 -8.37 4.97 -7.85
N SER A 303 -7.49 4.53 -6.96
CA SER A 303 -7.62 3.30 -6.15
C SER A 303 -8.50 3.49 -4.91
N ASP A 304 -8.69 4.72 -4.44
CA ASP A 304 -9.50 5.08 -3.27
C ASP A 304 -10.10 6.48 -3.43
N LEU A 305 -11.32 6.52 -3.97
CA LEU A 305 -12.03 7.76 -4.28
C LEU A 305 -12.43 8.58 -3.03
N THR A 306 -12.25 8.03 -1.83
CA THR A 306 -12.51 8.73 -0.57
C THR A 306 -11.33 9.58 -0.10
N ARG A 307 -10.18 9.51 -0.79
CA ARG A 307 -8.97 10.24 -0.44
C ARG A 307 -8.59 11.24 -1.52
N CYS A 308 -8.25 12.45 -1.09
CA CYS A 308 -7.72 13.49 -1.97
C CYS A 308 -6.61 14.29 -1.29
N ILE A 309 -5.75 14.93 -2.10
CA ILE A 309 -4.67 15.79 -1.62
C ILE A 309 -4.53 17.05 -2.48
N GLU A 310 -4.10 18.15 -1.86
CA GLU A 310 -3.71 19.37 -2.58
C GLU A 310 -2.41 19.12 -3.37
N ALA A 311 -2.34 19.65 -4.58
CA ALA A 311 -1.24 19.46 -5.51
C ALA A 311 -0.77 20.80 -6.09
N ASN A 312 0.53 21.09 -5.96
CA ASN A 312 1.18 22.26 -6.57
C ASN A 312 1.93 21.84 -7.83
N HIS A 313 1.40 22.25 -8.96
CA HIS A 313 1.92 21.94 -10.28
C HIS A 313 2.89 23.01 -10.75
N TYR A 314 4.09 22.62 -11.14
CA TYR A 314 5.06 23.48 -11.78
C TYR A 314 5.26 22.99 -13.22
N CYS A 315 4.58 23.66 -14.15
CA CYS A 315 4.37 23.18 -15.50
C CYS A 315 5.32 23.82 -16.51
N SER A 316 5.71 23.03 -17.50
CA SER A 316 6.38 23.47 -18.73
C SER A 316 5.48 23.15 -19.93
N HIS A 317 5.31 24.12 -20.83
CA HIS A 317 4.71 23.86 -22.15
C HIS A 317 5.79 23.33 -23.08
N ILE A 318 5.71 22.03 -23.41
CA ILE A 318 6.66 21.40 -24.34
C ILE A 318 6.26 21.73 -25.77
N THR A 319 4.97 21.63 -26.07
CA THR A 319 4.34 22.04 -27.33
C THR A 319 2.94 22.59 -27.03
N GLU A 320 2.26 23.10 -28.05
CA GLU A 320 0.83 23.47 -27.97
C GLU A 320 -0.08 22.29 -27.55
N ASP A 321 0.36 21.06 -27.77
CA ASP A 321 -0.43 19.85 -27.46
C ASP A 321 0.05 19.09 -26.24
N VAL A 322 1.21 19.43 -25.67
CA VAL A 322 1.83 18.66 -24.59
C VAL A 322 2.37 19.59 -23.53
N ARG A 323 1.83 19.44 -22.33
CA ARG A 323 2.34 20.06 -21.11
C ARG A 323 2.79 18.97 -20.16
N GLN A 324 3.80 19.27 -19.35
CA GLN A 324 4.24 18.39 -18.28
C GLN A 324 4.46 19.19 -17.01
N CYS A 325 4.11 18.63 -15.87
CA CYS A 325 4.21 19.29 -14.59
C CYS A 325 4.96 18.42 -13.59
N LEU A 326 5.84 19.07 -12.81
CA LEU A 326 6.34 18.50 -11.57
C LEU A 326 5.34 18.85 -10.46
N ILE A 327 4.93 17.86 -9.68
CA ILE A 327 3.91 18.03 -8.64
C ILE A 327 4.57 18.03 -7.26
N TYR A 328 4.30 19.06 -6.48
CA TYR A 328 4.79 19.21 -5.11
C TYR A 328 3.64 19.29 -4.11
N ASP A 329 3.88 18.84 -2.89
CA ASP A 329 2.90 18.89 -1.79
C ASP A 329 2.70 20.29 -1.19
N SER A 330 3.62 21.22 -1.45
CA SER A 330 3.57 22.59 -0.95
C SER A 330 4.40 23.53 -1.82
N THR A 331 4.29 24.83 -1.53
CA THR A 331 5.08 25.90 -2.17
C THR A 331 6.33 26.29 -1.38
N LYS A 332 6.60 25.60 -0.25
CA LYS A 332 7.70 25.92 0.65
C LYS A 332 9.04 25.46 0.06
N PRO A 333 10.17 26.05 0.50
CA PRO A 333 11.48 25.47 0.21
C PRO A 333 11.54 23.99 0.60
N ASN A 334 12.29 23.19 -0.15
CA ASN A 334 12.40 21.74 0.05
C ASN A 334 11.08 20.95 -0.07
N ALA A 335 9.97 21.51 -0.58
CA ALA A 335 8.73 20.77 -0.78
C ALA A 335 8.96 19.38 -1.42
N ARG A 336 8.16 18.39 -1.01
CA ARG A 336 8.32 17.02 -1.49
C ARG A 336 7.84 16.97 -2.94
N LEU A 337 8.69 16.47 -3.85
CA LEU A 337 8.26 16.12 -5.20
C LEU A 337 7.40 14.86 -5.10
N ILE A 338 6.09 15.02 -5.21
CA ILE A 338 5.12 13.94 -4.97
C ILE A 338 4.65 13.28 -6.26
N GLY A 339 4.84 13.88 -7.43
CA GLY A 339 4.32 13.30 -8.66
C GLY A 339 4.72 14.04 -9.93
N VAL A 340 4.18 13.53 -11.04
CA VAL A 340 4.21 14.18 -12.35
C VAL A 340 2.83 14.12 -12.99
N GLU A 341 2.51 15.14 -13.77
CA GLU A 341 1.36 15.14 -14.66
C GLU A 341 1.81 15.41 -16.09
N TYR A 342 1.15 14.74 -17.03
CA TYR A 342 1.15 15.11 -18.43
C TYR A 342 -0.25 15.57 -18.82
N MET A 343 -0.33 16.70 -19.49
CA MET A 343 -1.57 17.16 -20.10
C MET A 343 -1.43 17.15 -21.61
N ILE A 344 -2.42 16.60 -22.31
CA ILE A 344 -2.43 16.55 -23.77
C ILE A 344 -3.70 17.11 -24.37
N SER A 345 -3.58 17.62 -25.60
CA SER A 345 -4.73 18.10 -26.36
C SER A 345 -5.69 16.97 -26.75
N PRO A 346 -6.98 17.26 -26.99
CA PRO A 346 -7.94 16.27 -27.50
C PRO A 346 -7.46 15.53 -28.73
N ARG A 347 -6.74 16.22 -29.64
CA ARG A 347 -6.20 15.61 -30.86
C ARG A 347 -5.23 14.47 -30.55
N LEU A 348 -4.36 14.63 -29.56
CA LEU A 348 -3.45 13.55 -29.15
C LEU A 348 -4.19 12.48 -28.36
N PHE A 349 -5.10 12.88 -27.47
CA PHE A 349 -5.90 11.96 -26.68
C PHE A 349 -6.70 10.98 -27.54
N ASP A 350 -7.30 11.46 -28.63
CA ASP A 350 -8.07 10.63 -29.56
C ASP A 350 -7.23 9.56 -30.28
N THR A 351 -5.90 9.69 -30.29
CA THR A 351 -5.00 8.68 -30.87
C THR A 351 -4.64 7.56 -29.89
N LEU A 352 -4.96 7.72 -28.61
CA LEU A 352 -4.60 6.74 -27.58
C LEU A 352 -5.50 5.49 -27.65
N PRO A 353 -4.96 4.30 -27.32
CA PRO A 353 -5.77 3.10 -27.16
C PRO A 353 -6.87 3.29 -26.10
N PRO A 354 -8.05 2.64 -26.22
CA PRO A 354 -9.15 2.80 -25.26
C PRO A 354 -8.76 2.53 -23.79
N GLU A 355 -7.99 1.48 -23.53
CA GLU A 355 -7.53 1.17 -22.16
C GLU A 355 -6.57 2.22 -21.60
N GLU A 356 -5.80 2.88 -22.47
CA GLU A 356 -4.92 3.97 -22.07
C GLU A 356 -5.74 5.23 -21.75
N ARG A 357 -6.76 5.56 -22.56
CA ARG A 357 -7.65 6.71 -22.34
C ARG A 357 -8.34 6.72 -20.97
N LYS A 358 -8.64 5.53 -20.42
CA LYS A 358 -9.22 5.35 -19.08
C LYS A 358 -8.34 5.86 -17.94
N LEU A 359 -7.04 6.00 -18.19
CA LEU A 359 -6.07 6.49 -17.21
C LEU A 359 -5.98 8.02 -17.17
N TRP A 360 -6.77 8.72 -17.97
CA TRP A 360 -6.73 10.18 -18.08
C TRP A 360 -8.02 10.80 -17.55
N HIS A 361 -7.91 12.01 -17.01
CA HIS A 361 -9.02 12.77 -16.46
C HIS A 361 -9.21 14.12 -17.19
N THR A 362 -10.38 14.72 -17.01
CA THR A 362 -10.71 16.04 -17.56
C THR A 362 -10.48 17.14 -16.52
N HIS A 363 -10.13 18.36 -16.97
CA HIS A 363 -9.90 19.51 -16.09
C HIS A 363 -11.09 20.47 -15.97
N GLU A 364 -12.18 20.21 -16.71
CA GLU A 364 -13.27 21.18 -16.88
C GLU A 364 -13.89 21.59 -15.54
N TYR A 365 -14.17 20.62 -14.66
CA TYR A 365 -14.80 20.92 -13.39
C TYR A 365 -13.88 21.73 -12.48
N GLU A 366 -12.59 21.37 -12.37
CA GLU A 366 -11.65 22.11 -11.53
C GLU A 366 -11.50 23.57 -11.99
N VAL A 367 -11.44 23.78 -13.31
CA VAL A 367 -11.39 25.13 -13.88
C VAL A 367 -12.65 25.90 -13.55
N LYS A 368 -13.82 25.36 -13.88
CA LYS A 368 -15.09 26.09 -13.80
C LYS A 368 -15.60 26.28 -12.37
N SER A 369 -15.24 25.38 -11.45
CA SER A 369 -15.57 25.50 -10.03
C SER A 369 -14.68 26.52 -9.30
N GLY A 370 -13.61 27.04 -9.93
CA GLY A 370 -12.62 27.87 -9.26
C GLY A 370 -11.66 27.09 -8.35
N MET A 371 -11.72 25.75 -8.40
CA MET A 371 -10.80 24.87 -7.66
C MET A 371 -9.38 24.96 -8.21
N LEU A 372 -9.19 24.92 -9.53
CA LEU A 372 -7.88 25.13 -10.15
C LEU A 372 -7.55 26.63 -10.11
N ILE A 373 -6.41 27.00 -9.54
CA ILE A 373 -5.95 28.39 -9.55
C ILE A 373 -4.51 28.49 -10.04
N MET A 374 -4.14 29.67 -10.54
CA MET A 374 -2.74 30.10 -10.57
C MET A 374 -2.53 31.08 -9.42
N PRO A 375 -1.72 30.75 -8.40
CA PRO A 375 -1.45 31.68 -7.30
C PRO A 375 -0.89 33.01 -7.79
N THR A 376 -1.42 34.12 -7.26
CA THR A 376 -1.02 35.48 -7.67
C THR A 376 0.45 35.75 -7.31
N PRO A 377 1.31 36.13 -8.27
CA PRO A 377 2.69 36.47 -7.97
C PRO A 377 2.79 37.71 -7.06
N PRO A 378 3.77 37.75 -6.13
CA PRO A 378 3.95 38.89 -5.25
C PRO A 378 4.11 40.21 -6.02
N GLY A 379 3.32 41.21 -5.65
CA GLY A 379 3.37 42.55 -6.24
C GLY A 379 2.61 42.72 -7.56
N VAL A 380 1.94 41.68 -8.08
CA VAL A 380 1.06 41.78 -9.25
C VAL A 380 -0.37 42.14 -8.82
N PRO A 381 -1.00 43.18 -9.39
CA PRO A 381 -2.40 43.51 -9.08
C PRO A 381 -3.39 42.41 -9.52
N ASP A 382 -4.32 42.03 -8.64
CA ASP A 382 -5.32 40.96 -8.88
C ASP A 382 -6.09 41.13 -10.19
N ALA A 383 -6.50 42.35 -10.54
CA ALA A 383 -7.26 42.60 -11.76
C ALA A 383 -6.48 42.26 -13.05
N ILE A 384 -5.15 42.41 -13.03
CA ILE A 384 -4.28 42.05 -14.16
C ILE A 384 -4.07 40.53 -14.15
N TRP A 385 -3.80 39.98 -12.97
CA TRP A 385 -3.56 38.55 -12.81
C TRP A 385 -4.77 37.69 -13.18
N ASN A 386 -5.97 38.06 -12.72
CA ASN A 386 -7.21 37.34 -13.01
C ASN A 386 -7.47 37.22 -14.52
N ARG A 387 -7.08 38.21 -15.33
CA ARG A 387 -7.22 38.13 -16.79
C ARG A 387 -6.26 37.11 -17.40
N ALA A 388 -4.99 37.14 -16.98
CA ALA A 388 -3.98 36.19 -17.45
C ALA A 388 -4.30 34.76 -17.01
N GLU A 389 -4.68 34.59 -15.75
CA GLU A 389 -5.12 33.30 -15.22
C GLU A 389 -6.35 32.79 -15.96
N THR A 390 -7.40 33.60 -16.15
CA THR A 390 -8.60 33.15 -16.89
C THR A 390 -8.27 32.77 -18.33
N ALA A 391 -7.35 33.47 -19.00
CA ALA A 391 -6.88 33.07 -20.33
C ALA A 391 -6.20 31.70 -20.31
N GLU A 392 -5.31 31.45 -19.34
CA GLU A 392 -4.66 30.14 -19.17
C GLU A 392 -5.68 29.03 -18.88
N MET A 393 -6.71 29.32 -18.07
CA MET A 393 -7.79 28.39 -17.76
C MET A 393 -8.60 27.99 -19.01
N HIS A 394 -8.77 28.89 -19.98
CA HIS A 394 -9.39 28.56 -21.26
C HIS A 394 -8.57 27.52 -22.03
N ASP A 395 -7.24 27.60 -21.97
CA ASP A 395 -6.35 26.67 -22.67
C ASP A 395 -6.20 25.33 -21.93
N ILE A 396 -6.35 25.31 -20.60
CA ILE A 396 -6.32 24.07 -19.78
C ILE A 396 -7.63 23.28 -19.89
N THR A 397 -8.78 23.96 -19.90
CA THR A 397 -10.11 23.33 -19.89
C THR A 397 -10.26 22.16 -20.87
N PRO A 398 -9.82 22.24 -22.15
CA PRO A 398 -9.97 21.15 -23.10
C PRO A 398 -8.92 20.03 -22.99
N LEU A 399 -7.89 20.16 -22.15
CA LEU A 399 -6.83 19.18 -22.04
C LEU A 399 -7.24 17.96 -21.21
N TYR A 400 -6.61 16.83 -21.49
CA TYR A 400 -6.71 15.60 -20.68
C TYR A 400 -5.44 15.43 -19.86
N GLY A 401 -5.58 15.14 -18.56
CA GLY A 401 -4.47 14.97 -17.61
C GLY A 401 -4.21 13.49 -17.29
N LYS A 402 -2.95 13.07 -17.23
CA LYS A 402 -2.53 11.78 -16.66
C LYS A 402 -1.51 12.02 -15.58
N THR A 403 -1.87 11.64 -14.36
CA THR A 403 -1.12 12.01 -13.16
C THR A 403 -0.78 10.79 -12.34
N TYR A 404 0.49 10.70 -11.96
CA TYR A 404 0.95 9.70 -11.00
C TYR A 404 1.61 10.36 -9.82
N HIS A 405 1.18 9.96 -8.63
CA HIS A 405 1.86 10.30 -7.38
C HIS A 405 2.78 9.18 -6.94
N PHE A 406 4.04 9.52 -6.69
CA PHE A 406 5.06 8.64 -6.16
C PHE A 406 5.08 8.63 -4.62
N TRP A 407 4.54 9.67 -3.98
CA TRP A 407 4.52 9.81 -2.52
C TRP A 407 3.13 10.17 -2.01
N GLN A 408 2.54 9.25 -1.23
CA GLN A 408 1.23 9.44 -0.59
C GLN A 408 1.37 10.22 0.73
N VAL A 409 1.49 11.55 0.61
CA VAL A 409 1.82 12.41 1.77
C VAL A 409 0.75 12.46 2.85
N ASP A 410 -0.50 12.13 2.52
CA ASP A 410 -1.62 12.05 3.45
C ASP A 410 -1.54 10.86 4.42
N ARG A 411 -0.79 9.80 4.06
CA ARG A 411 -0.51 8.66 4.96
C ARG A 411 0.50 8.99 6.06
N GLY A 412 1.21 10.11 5.93
CA GLY A 412 2.26 10.50 6.88
C GLY A 412 3.59 9.74 6.71
N ASP A 413 3.77 9.00 5.61
CA ASP A 413 5.00 8.24 5.34
C ASP A 413 6.23 9.18 5.26
N PRO A 414 7.35 8.84 5.92
CA PRO A 414 8.53 9.70 5.98
C PRO A 414 9.32 9.77 4.66
N VAL A 415 9.13 8.79 3.78
CA VAL A 415 9.70 8.74 2.44
C VAL A 415 8.66 8.16 1.48
N PRO A 416 8.80 8.31 0.15
CA PRO A 416 7.91 7.64 -0.80
C PRO A 416 7.93 6.12 -0.59
N LEU A 417 6.76 5.52 -0.30
CA LEU A 417 6.58 4.07 -0.11
C LEU A 417 5.48 3.53 -1.03
N GLY A 418 5.69 2.32 -1.53
CA GLY A 418 4.72 1.64 -2.42
C GLY A 418 4.89 1.99 -3.91
N PRO A 419 4.03 1.43 -4.77
CA PRO A 419 3.99 1.78 -6.18
C PRO A 419 3.44 3.21 -6.40
N PRO A 420 3.69 3.82 -7.57
CA PRO A 420 3.03 5.06 -7.97
C PRO A 420 1.51 4.86 -8.03
N GLU A 421 0.75 5.81 -7.48
CA GLU A 421 -0.71 5.82 -7.54
C GLU A 421 -1.18 6.66 -8.72
N LEU A 422 -2.15 6.13 -9.47
CA LEU A 422 -2.86 6.92 -10.48
C LEU A 422 -3.75 7.93 -9.76
N MET A 423 -3.66 9.19 -10.19
CA MET A 423 -4.46 10.28 -9.67
C MET A 423 -5.43 10.78 -10.74
N ILE A 424 -6.63 11.13 -10.30
CA ILE A 424 -7.66 11.76 -11.12
C ILE A 424 -8.12 13.08 -10.51
N SER A 425 -8.88 13.82 -11.30
CA SER A 425 -9.49 15.09 -10.92
C SER A 425 -10.94 14.91 -10.48
N PHE A 426 -11.48 15.87 -9.73
CA PHE A 426 -12.91 15.95 -9.45
C PHE A 426 -13.70 16.35 -10.70
N VAL A 427 -14.93 15.86 -10.80
CA VAL A 427 -15.79 16.07 -11.98
C VAL A 427 -17.14 16.70 -11.64
N SER A 428 -17.49 16.74 -10.35
CA SER A 428 -18.70 17.39 -9.82
C SER A 428 -18.58 17.67 -8.32
N ASP A 429 -19.46 18.54 -7.79
CA ASP A 429 -19.58 18.78 -6.34
C ASP A 429 -19.86 17.49 -5.55
N ASP A 430 -20.56 16.53 -6.15
CA ASP A 430 -20.86 15.25 -5.51
C ASP A 430 -19.60 14.38 -5.41
N THR A 431 -18.75 14.36 -6.44
CA THR A 431 -17.44 13.70 -6.34
C THR A 431 -16.55 14.33 -5.27
N VAL A 432 -16.66 15.65 -5.06
CA VAL A 432 -15.96 16.32 -3.96
C VAL A 432 -16.48 15.84 -2.60
N LYS A 433 -17.79 15.67 -2.43
CA LYS A 433 -18.35 15.15 -1.16
C LYS A 433 -17.93 13.71 -0.85
N VAL A 434 -17.65 12.90 -1.87
CA VAL A 434 -17.12 11.54 -1.68
C VAL A 434 -15.76 11.57 -0.98
N ALA A 435 -14.84 12.42 -1.44
CA ALA A 435 -13.50 12.53 -0.86
C ALA A 435 -13.42 13.49 0.35
N HIS A 436 -14.34 14.44 0.44
CA HIS A 436 -14.35 15.47 1.46
C HIS A 436 -15.80 15.80 1.88
N PRO A 437 -16.34 15.17 2.95
CA PRO A 437 -17.77 15.26 3.32
C PRO A 437 -18.31 16.68 3.56
N GLN A 438 -17.44 17.66 3.84
CA GLN A 438 -17.83 19.06 3.97
C GLN A 438 -18.00 19.79 2.62
N GLY A 439 -17.85 19.08 1.50
CA GLY A 439 -17.96 19.59 0.14
C GLY A 439 -16.84 20.56 -0.26
N VAL A 440 -17.06 21.23 -1.40
CA VAL A 440 -16.09 22.17 -2.03
C VAL A 440 -15.63 23.24 -1.06
N LYS A 441 -16.56 23.85 -0.31
CA LYS A 441 -16.24 24.89 0.65
C LYS A 441 -15.28 24.39 1.73
N GLY A 442 -15.55 23.20 2.30
CA GLY A 442 -14.68 22.63 3.32
C GLY A 442 -13.29 22.29 2.78
N LEU A 443 -13.23 21.78 1.56
CA LEU A 443 -11.96 21.41 0.90
C LEU A 443 -11.09 22.64 0.61
N LEU A 444 -11.69 23.74 0.13
CA LEU A 444 -10.95 24.88 -0.39
C LEU A 444 -10.70 26.00 0.63
N ASN A 445 -11.35 26.00 1.79
CA ASN A 445 -11.30 27.13 2.73
C ASN A 445 -9.88 27.48 3.19
N ASP A 446 -9.09 26.48 3.60
CA ASP A 446 -7.69 26.70 4.04
C ASP A 446 -6.80 27.18 2.89
N ARG A 447 -6.99 26.62 1.69
CA ARG A 447 -6.26 27.01 0.48
C ARG A 447 -6.56 28.45 0.10
N ASP A 448 -7.84 28.81 0.06
CA ASP A 448 -8.29 30.15 -0.30
C ASP A 448 -7.74 31.20 0.69
N GLU A 449 -7.73 30.90 1.99
CA GLU A 449 -7.10 31.75 3.01
C GLU A 449 -5.60 31.91 2.77
N ARG A 450 -4.86 30.81 2.54
CA ARG A 450 -3.41 30.84 2.30
C ARG A 450 -3.00 31.62 1.05
N PHE A 451 -3.79 31.50 -0.02
CA PHE A 451 -3.48 32.16 -1.30
C PHE A 451 -4.18 33.51 -1.48
N GLY A 452 -5.06 33.91 -0.56
CA GLY A 452 -5.81 35.17 -0.65
C GLY A 452 -6.78 35.20 -1.83
N VAL A 453 -7.41 34.07 -2.16
CA VAL A 453 -8.33 33.93 -3.29
C VAL A 453 -9.74 33.54 -2.82
N SER A 454 -10.71 33.57 -3.73
CA SER A 454 -12.05 33.00 -3.51
C SER A 454 -12.42 32.14 -4.70
N TYR A 455 -12.61 30.84 -4.48
CA TYR A 455 -13.02 29.90 -5.51
C TYR A 455 -14.37 30.29 -6.12
N GLU A 456 -15.31 30.82 -5.34
CA GLU A 456 -16.62 31.26 -5.85
C GLU A 456 -16.48 32.44 -6.81
N LYS A 457 -15.61 33.42 -6.48
CA LYS A 457 -15.33 34.54 -7.39
C LYS A 457 -14.67 34.06 -8.68
N LYS A 458 -13.72 33.11 -8.58
CA LYS A 458 -13.10 32.50 -9.76
C LYS A 458 -14.12 31.74 -10.61
N ALA A 459 -15.02 30.98 -9.99
CA ALA A 459 -16.09 30.28 -10.68
C ALA A 459 -17.01 31.26 -11.44
N GLU A 460 -17.36 32.38 -10.81
CA GLU A 460 -18.16 33.44 -11.45
C GLU A 460 -17.44 34.06 -12.65
N GLU A 461 -16.17 34.42 -12.48
CA GLU A 461 -15.33 34.99 -13.55
C GLU A 461 -15.14 34.01 -14.74
N ARG A 462 -15.26 32.70 -14.48
CA ARG A 462 -15.06 31.63 -15.45
C ARG A 462 -16.37 31.02 -15.98
N ARG A 463 -17.53 31.62 -15.66
CA ARG A 463 -18.84 31.12 -16.12
C ARG A 463 -18.92 31.03 -17.66
N GLU A 464 -18.24 31.93 -18.36
CA GLU A 464 -18.19 32.01 -19.82
C GLU A 464 -17.16 31.05 -20.46
N VAL A 465 -16.40 30.30 -19.65
CA VAL A 465 -15.51 29.24 -20.16
C VAL A 465 -16.37 28.16 -20.80
N LYS A 466 -16.22 28.01 -22.12
CA LYS A 466 -16.98 27.04 -22.91
C LYS A 466 -16.73 25.63 -22.40
N PRO A 467 -17.78 24.80 -22.26
CA PRO A 467 -17.61 23.38 -21.99
C PRO A 467 -16.72 22.73 -23.06
N ALA A 468 -15.84 21.84 -22.63
CA ALA A 468 -15.05 21.01 -23.53
C ALA A 468 -15.81 19.72 -23.84
N TYR A 469 -15.54 19.12 -25.00
CA TYR A 469 -16.03 17.78 -25.27
C TYR A 469 -15.32 16.79 -24.34
N LYS A 470 -16.10 16.04 -23.55
CA LYS A 470 -15.61 14.99 -22.67
C LYS A 470 -15.73 13.63 -23.36
N HIS A 471 -14.59 13.03 -23.69
CA HIS A 471 -14.58 11.70 -24.28
C HIS A 471 -15.12 10.65 -23.29
N PRO A 472 -15.94 9.67 -23.72
CA PRO A 472 -16.57 8.68 -22.84
C PRO A 472 -15.59 7.76 -22.09
N ASP A 473 -14.34 7.66 -22.54
CA ASP A 473 -13.31 6.84 -21.88
C ASP A 473 -12.57 7.57 -20.76
N ALA A 474 -12.55 8.91 -20.74
CA ALA A 474 -11.86 9.66 -19.68
C ALA A 474 -12.61 9.57 -18.35
N ASP A 475 -11.97 9.91 -17.23
CA ASP A 475 -12.59 9.90 -15.90
C ASP A 475 -13.16 8.52 -15.51
N ALA A 476 -12.56 7.44 -16.04
CA ALA A 476 -13.08 6.07 -15.88
C ALA A 476 -13.28 5.65 -14.40
N PRO A 477 -12.40 5.97 -13.45
CA PRO A 477 -12.60 5.56 -12.06
C PRO A 477 -13.91 6.11 -11.45
N TRP A 478 -14.32 7.33 -11.79
CA TRP A 478 -15.60 7.88 -11.33
C TRP A 478 -16.80 7.15 -11.93
N LYS A 479 -16.70 6.78 -13.22
CA LYS A 479 -17.74 6.03 -13.94
C LYS A 479 -17.91 4.63 -13.37
N GLU A 480 -16.80 3.95 -13.09
CA GLU A 480 -16.78 2.60 -12.54
C GLU A 480 -17.34 2.55 -11.11
N ALA A 481 -17.18 3.61 -10.33
CA ALA A 481 -17.74 3.74 -8.99
C ALA A 481 -19.25 4.03 -8.95
N GLY A 482 -19.91 4.20 -10.12
CA GLY A 482 -21.36 4.45 -10.19
C GLY A 482 -21.79 5.83 -9.68
N VAL A 483 -20.84 6.77 -9.55
CA VAL A 483 -21.14 8.19 -9.27
C VAL A 483 -21.50 8.82 -10.61
N TYR A 484 -22.80 8.84 -10.93
CA TYR A 484 -23.30 9.28 -12.24
C TYR A 484 -22.83 10.72 -12.56
N LEU A 485 -22.13 10.84 -13.69
CA LEU A 485 -21.63 12.07 -14.33
C LEU A 485 -22.72 12.86 -15.05
#